data_AF-A0AA97IKX0-F1
#
_entry.id   AF-A0AA97IKX0-F1
#
_cell.length_a   1.000
_cell.length_b   1.000
_cell.length_c   1.000
_cell.angle_alpha   90.00
_cell.angle_beta   90.00
_cell.angle_gamma   90.00
#
_symmetry.space_group_name_H-M   'P 1'
#
loop_
_entity.id
_entity.type
_entity.pdbx_description
1 polymer ?
#
loop_
_entity_poly.entity_id
_entity_poly.type
_entity_poly.pdbx_seq_one_letter_code
_entity_poly.pdbx_strand_id
1 'polypeptide(L)'
;MNKHISLTIDGHSVSGIISDLSRSGLTVEITFPFSGYRTGRHVPTYARANRNYLEIGEQVASELLAELYNDLQLLAEKRYLLTTEFKRVLSKLSQHKTSQKELAAKTSEQKQQFKAGLQDQKHYQQSLKAIRDHGTQQVMQSRELVEQFIDDHLPGWHHSLDHDQLISFLSSD
;
A
#
# COMPACT_ATOMS: atom_id res chain seq x y z
N MET A 1 17.79 7.37 31.67
CA MET A 1 16.65 6.90 32.49
C MET A 1 15.44 6.97 31.59
N ASN A 2 14.77 5.84 31.35
CA ASN A 2 13.57 5.85 30.52
C ASN A 2 12.39 6.28 31.39
N LYS A 3 11.74 7.39 31.03
CA LYS A 3 10.56 7.89 31.75
C LYS A 3 9.31 7.55 30.95
N HIS A 4 8.33 6.92 31.60
CA HIS A 4 7.05 6.63 30.98
C HIS A 4 6.18 7.88 30.92
N ILE A 5 5.51 8.05 29.78
CA ILE A 5 4.49 9.06 29.57
C ILE A 5 3.23 8.38 29.02
N SER A 6 2.08 8.89 29.40
CA SER A 6 0.80 8.39 28.89
C SER A 6 -0.17 9.55 28.78
N LEU A 7 -0.99 9.52 27.74
CA LEU A 7 -1.93 10.56 27.39
C LEU A 7 -3.15 9.95 26.70
N THR A 8 -4.24 10.72 26.68
CA THR A 8 -5.48 10.31 26.01
C THR A 8 -5.73 11.26 24.84
N ILE A 9 -5.80 10.71 23.63
CA ILE A 9 -6.11 11.46 22.39
C ILE A 9 -7.41 10.90 21.85
N ASP A 10 -8.44 11.75 21.71
CA ASP A 10 -9.74 11.37 21.16
C ASP A 10 -10.36 10.11 21.79
N GLY A 11 -10.13 9.92 23.10
CA GLY A 11 -10.61 8.76 23.87
C GLY A 11 -9.72 7.51 23.78
N HIS A 12 -8.63 7.53 23.01
CA HIS A 12 -7.65 6.46 22.93
C HIS A 12 -6.51 6.66 23.93
N SER A 13 -6.18 5.59 24.66
CA SER A 13 -5.00 5.57 25.53
C SER A 13 -3.74 5.40 24.69
N VAL A 14 -2.82 6.36 24.81
CA VAL A 14 -1.52 6.35 24.13
C VAL A 14 -0.43 6.37 25.18
N SER A 15 0.54 5.45 25.04
CA SER A 15 1.64 5.33 25.98
C SER A 15 2.97 5.36 25.22
N GLY A 16 3.98 5.93 25.87
CA GLY A 16 5.32 6.02 25.33
C GLY A 16 6.38 6.11 26.42
N ILE A 17 7.63 6.12 25.97
CA ILE A 17 8.80 6.32 26.80
C ILE A 17 9.65 7.46 26.25
N ILE A 18 10.16 8.30 27.15
CA ILE A 18 11.22 9.25 26.84
C ILE A 18 12.52 8.44 26.85
N SER A 19 13.08 8.19 25.67
CA SER A 19 14.30 7.38 25.48
C SER A 19 15.57 8.21 25.53
N ASP A 20 15.49 9.50 25.19
CA ASP A 20 16.55 10.49 25.41
C ASP A 20 15.97 11.79 25.95
N LEU A 21 16.62 12.34 26.96
CA LEU A 21 16.29 13.63 27.55
C LEU A 21 17.60 14.31 27.97
N SER A 22 17.96 15.34 27.22
CA SER A 22 19.15 16.15 27.48
C SER A 22 18.82 17.63 27.37
N ARG A 23 19.79 18.52 27.59
CA ARG A 23 19.55 19.97 27.44
C ARG A 23 19.16 20.36 26.01
N SER A 24 19.69 19.65 25.02
CA SER A 24 19.59 19.97 23.60
C SER A 24 18.77 18.97 22.79
N GLY A 25 18.41 17.82 23.37
CA GLY A 25 17.72 16.74 22.68
C GLY A 25 16.61 16.12 23.52
N LEU A 26 15.56 15.70 22.84
CA LEU A 26 14.45 14.94 23.40
C LEU A 26 14.01 13.91 22.37
N THR A 27 13.94 12.64 22.76
CA THR A 27 13.43 11.55 21.93
C THR A 27 12.36 10.78 22.68
N VAL A 28 11.26 10.50 21.99
CA VAL A 28 10.12 9.74 22.49
C VAL A 28 9.90 8.54 21.59
N GLU A 29 9.60 7.40 22.21
CA GLU A 29 9.16 6.18 21.55
C GLU A 29 7.74 5.86 21.98
N ILE A 30 6.84 5.61 21.02
CA ILE A 30 5.49 5.14 21.33
C ILE A 30 5.55 3.64 21.63
N THR A 31 4.95 3.23 22.75
CA THR A 31 4.89 1.82 23.18
C THR A 31 3.51 1.21 22.94
N PHE A 32 2.47 2.04 22.88
CA PHE A 32 1.11 1.61 22.57
C PHE A 32 0.31 2.79 21.96
N PRO A 33 -0.53 2.55 20.93
CA PRO A 33 -0.79 1.27 20.25
C PRO A 33 0.23 0.91 19.15
N PHE A 34 1.05 1.85 18.70
CA PHE A 34 1.99 1.66 17.59
C PHE A 34 3.42 1.44 18.07
N SER A 35 3.69 0.34 18.78
CA SER A 35 5.02 0.09 19.36
C SER A 35 6.16 0.13 18.33
N GLY A 36 7.34 0.64 18.74
CA GLY A 36 8.58 0.54 17.96
C GLY A 36 8.89 1.74 17.06
N TYR A 37 8.03 2.76 17.06
CA TYR A 37 8.27 4.02 16.38
C TYR A 37 8.77 5.09 17.34
N ARG A 38 9.73 5.90 16.86
CA ARG A 38 10.35 6.97 17.64
C ARG A 38 10.39 8.27 16.86
N THR A 39 10.27 9.37 17.59
CA THR A 39 10.46 10.73 17.07
C THR A 39 11.31 11.54 18.06
N GLY A 40 11.99 12.56 17.57
CA GLY A 40 12.82 13.40 18.44
C GLY A 40 13.04 14.79 17.88
N ARG A 41 13.34 15.72 18.78
CA ARG A 41 13.72 17.10 18.45
C ARG A 41 15.11 17.37 19.00
N HIS A 42 15.96 17.98 18.18
CA HIS A 42 17.30 18.38 18.55
C HIS A 42 17.51 19.86 18.26
N VAL A 43 18.05 20.60 19.22
CA VAL A 43 18.48 21.99 19.06
C VAL A 43 20.01 22.02 19.01
N PRO A 44 20.63 22.46 17.89
CA PRO A 44 22.08 22.56 17.79
C PRO A 44 22.69 23.42 18.90
N THR A 45 23.76 22.92 19.52
CA THR A 45 24.39 23.48 20.74
C THR A 45 24.96 24.90 20.59
N TYR A 46 25.08 25.40 19.35
CA TYR A 46 25.51 26.77 19.05
C TYR A 46 24.38 27.80 19.21
N ALA A 47 23.11 27.37 19.24
CA ALA A 47 21.94 28.21 19.50
C ALA A 47 21.65 28.28 21.02
N ARG A 48 22.58 28.82 21.81
CA ARG A 48 22.62 28.68 23.28
C ARG A 48 21.54 29.44 24.09
N ALA A 49 20.53 30.05 23.49
CA ALA A 49 19.69 30.99 24.26
C ALA A 49 18.33 30.48 24.77
N ASN A 50 17.59 29.59 24.09
CA ASN A 50 16.13 29.61 24.31
C ASN A 50 15.40 28.34 24.75
N ARG A 51 16.00 27.14 24.74
CA ARG A 51 15.27 25.91 25.14
C ARG A 51 16.16 24.93 25.90
N ASN A 52 15.79 24.65 27.14
CA ASN A 52 16.36 23.59 27.97
C ASN A 52 15.31 22.49 28.13
N TYR A 53 15.45 21.38 27.40
CA TYR A 53 14.47 20.29 27.51
C TYR A 53 14.48 19.61 28.90
N LEU A 54 15.47 19.84 29.76
CA LEU A 54 15.39 19.37 31.15
C LEU A 54 14.26 20.06 31.94
N GLU A 55 13.85 21.27 31.55
CA GLU A 55 12.81 22.04 32.24
C GLU A 55 11.42 21.84 31.62
N ILE A 56 11.35 21.76 30.29
CA ILE A 56 10.08 21.65 29.54
C ILE A 56 9.86 20.26 28.92
N GLY A 57 10.76 19.31 29.16
CA GLY A 57 10.86 18.05 28.40
C GLY A 57 9.65 17.17 28.49
N GLU A 58 8.94 17.16 29.61
CA GLU A 58 7.70 16.38 29.76
C GLU A 58 6.59 16.91 28.86
N GLN A 59 6.38 18.23 28.84
CA GLN A 59 5.39 18.86 27.97
C GLN A 59 5.72 18.61 26.50
N VAL A 60 6.97 18.87 26.09
CA VAL A 60 7.39 18.65 24.70
C VAL A 60 7.34 17.16 24.34
N ALA A 61 7.58 16.25 25.29
CA ALA A 61 7.48 14.81 25.05
C ALA A 61 6.03 14.38 24.83
N SER A 62 5.08 14.93 25.58
CA SER A 62 3.66 14.70 25.35
C SER A 62 3.20 15.24 24.00
N GLU A 63 3.64 16.45 23.61
CA GLU A 63 3.36 17.02 22.28
C GLU A 63 3.93 16.12 21.17
N LEU A 64 5.19 15.69 21.28
CA LEU A 64 5.84 14.79 20.32
C LEU A 64 5.16 13.43 20.24
N LEU A 65 4.73 12.87 21.37
CA LEU A 65 4.00 11.60 21.40
C LEU A 65 2.64 11.74 20.71
N ALA A 66 1.96 12.86 20.88
CA ALA A 66 0.69 13.13 20.21
C ALA A 66 0.85 13.33 18.71
N GLU A 67 1.85 14.10 18.27
CA GLU A 67 2.21 14.23 16.85
C GLU A 67 2.51 12.86 16.24
N LEU A 68 3.37 12.07 16.89
CA LEU A 68 3.72 10.73 16.42
C LEU A 68 2.51 9.80 16.32
N TYR A 69 1.62 9.82 17.31
CA TYR A 69 0.39 9.03 17.28
C TYR A 69 -0.52 9.42 16.10
N ASN A 70 -0.76 10.72 15.91
CA ASN A 70 -1.62 11.22 14.83
C ASN A 70 -1.06 10.87 13.45
N ASP A 71 0.26 11.02 13.26
CA ASP A 71 0.93 10.65 12.01
C ASP A 71 0.79 9.14 11.73
N LEU A 72 1.03 8.30 12.75
CA LEU A 72 0.91 6.84 12.63
C LEU A 72 -0.54 6.41 12.40
N GLN A 73 -1.51 7.06 13.03
CA GLN A 73 -2.92 6.81 12.79
C GLN A 73 -3.31 7.17 11.35
N LEU A 74 -2.92 8.35 10.86
CA LEU A 74 -3.16 8.75 9.47
C LEU A 74 -2.54 7.75 8.48
N LEU A 75 -1.31 7.28 8.75
CA LEU A 75 -0.66 6.26 7.94
C LEU A 75 -1.41 4.93 7.99
N ALA A 76 -1.90 4.51 9.16
CA ALA A 76 -2.67 3.29 9.33
C ALA A 76 -4.01 3.35 8.57
N GLU A 77 -4.71 4.48 8.62
CA GLU A 77 -5.96 4.73 7.88
C GLU A 77 -5.71 4.70 6.37
N LYS A 78 -4.69 5.42 5.89
CA LYS A 78 -4.29 5.39 4.47
C LYS A 78 -3.92 3.99 4.01
N ARG A 79 -3.14 3.24 4.81
CA ARG A 79 -2.79 1.85 4.51
C ARG A 79 -4.04 0.99 4.41
N TYR A 80 -4.96 1.10 5.35
CA TYR A 80 -6.21 0.33 5.35
C TYR A 80 -7.05 0.60 4.09
N LEU A 81 -7.21 1.87 3.72
CA LEU A 81 -7.92 2.28 2.49
C LEU A 81 -7.23 1.70 1.25
N LEU A 82 -5.91 1.87 1.12
CA LEU A 82 -5.12 1.35 0.00
C LEU A 82 -5.23 -0.17 -0.11
N THR A 83 -5.10 -0.91 1.00
CA THR A 83 -5.23 -2.37 0.99
C THR A 83 -6.64 -2.80 0.60
N THR A 84 -7.68 -2.06 1.00
CA THR A 84 -9.06 -2.39 0.69
C THR A 84 -9.37 -2.18 -0.79
N GLU A 85 -8.96 -1.04 -1.35
CA GLU A 85 -9.10 -0.76 -2.79
C GLU A 85 -8.23 -1.71 -3.62
N PHE A 86 -7.01 -2.02 -3.18
CA PHE A 86 -6.14 -2.96 -3.87
C PHE A 86 -6.75 -4.37 -3.90
N LYS A 87 -7.36 -4.85 -2.80
CA LYS A 87 -8.10 -6.13 -2.79
C LYS A 87 -9.24 -6.16 -3.81
N ARG A 88 -9.95 -5.03 -4.01
CA ARG A 88 -11.00 -4.91 -5.02
C ARG A 88 -10.42 -5.05 -6.43
N VAL A 89 -9.28 -4.41 -6.70
CA VAL A 89 -8.56 -4.52 -7.98
C VAL A 89 -8.09 -5.96 -8.20
N LEU A 90 -7.45 -6.59 -7.20
CA LEU A 90 -7.02 -8.00 -7.27
C LEU A 90 -8.18 -8.95 -7.57
N SER A 91 -9.35 -8.73 -6.98
CA SER A 91 -10.54 -9.54 -7.26
C SER A 91 -10.93 -9.44 -8.74
N LYS A 92 -10.97 -8.23 -9.31
CA LYS A 92 -11.24 -8.05 -10.75
C LYS A 92 -10.16 -8.69 -11.63
N LEU A 93 -8.88 -8.53 -11.28
CA LEU A 93 -7.78 -9.18 -11.99
C LEU A 93 -7.89 -10.71 -11.96
N SER A 94 -8.34 -11.28 -10.84
CA SER A 94 -8.57 -12.73 -10.74
C SER A 94 -9.70 -13.21 -11.67
N GLN A 95 -10.73 -12.39 -11.89
CA GLN A 95 -11.79 -12.68 -12.86
C GLN A 95 -11.24 -12.67 -14.28
N HIS A 96 -10.45 -11.65 -14.65
CA HIS A 96 -9.76 -11.59 -15.95
C HIS A 96 -8.87 -12.81 -16.18
N LYS A 97 -8.10 -13.24 -15.16
CA LYS A 97 -7.27 -14.45 -15.23
C LYS A 97 -8.10 -15.72 -15.44
N THR A 98 -9.28 -15.79 -14.85
CA THR A 98 -10.22 -16.91 -15.03
C THR A 98 -10.77 -16.92 -16.45
N SER A 99 -11.23 -15.77 -16.95
CA SER A 99 -11.67 -15.62 -18.35
C SER A 99 -10.57 -15.96 -19.35
N GLN A 100 -9.30 -15.63 -19.07
CA GLN A 100 -8.18 -16.05 -19.92
C GLN A 100 -8.02 -17.58 -19.97
N LYS A 101 -8.19 -18.28 -18.85
CA LYS A 101 -8.19 -19.76 -18.83
C LYS A 101 -9.34 -20.34 -19.65
N GLU A 102 -10.53 -19.74 -19.55
CA GLU A 102 -11.70 -20.14 -20.36
C GLU A 102 -11.46 -19.94 -21.87
N LEU A 103 -10.83 -18.82 -22.26
CA LEU A 103 -10.47 -18.57 -23.66
C LEU A 103 -9.43 -19.58 -24.18
N ALA A 104 -8.47 -19.98 -23.34
CA ALA A 104 -7.52 -21.04 -23.68
C ALA A 104 -8.23 -22.38 -23.88
N ALA A 105 -9.20 -22.71 -23.03
CA ALA A 105 -10.02 -23.92 -23.18
C ALA A 105 -10.85 -23.88 -24.47
N LYS A 106 -11.52 -22.76 -24.78
CA LYS A 106 -12.25 -22.56 -26.05
C LYS A 106 -11.35 -22.69 -27.27
N THR A 107 -10.11 -22.21 -27.19
CA THR A 107 -9.12 -22.37 -28.27
C THR A 107 -8.82 -23.85 -28.53
N SER A 108 -8.65 -24.63 -27.47
CA SER A 108 -8.43 -26.07 -27.55
C SER A 108 -9.64 -26.80 -28.17
N GLU A 109 -10.85 -26.44 -27.73
CA GLU A 109 -12.10 -26.99 -28.25
C GLU A 109 -12.27 -26.72 -29.75
N GLN A 110 -12.05 -25.47 -30.19
CA GLN A 110 -12.10 -25.12 -31.61
C GLN A 110 -11.10 -25.95 -32.42
N LYS A 111 -9.88 -26.13 -31.91
CA LYS A 111 -8.87 -26.98 -32.56
C LYS A 111 -9.32 -28.45 -32.68
N GLN A 112 -10.02 -28.97 -31.68
CA GLN A 112 -10.58 -30.33 -31.73
C GLN A 112 -11.72 -30.45 -32.74
N GLN A 113 -12.66 -29.51 -32.73
CA GLN A 113 -13.79 -29.49 -33.69
C GLN A 113 -13.31 -29.41 -35.15
N PHE A 114 -12.27 -28.62 -35.41
CA PHE A 114 -11.67 -28.52 -36.75
C PHE A 114 -11.02 -29.84 -37.18
N LYS A 115 -10.25 -30.48 -36.28
CA LYS A 115 -9.64 -31.80 -36.54
C LYS A 115 -10.67 -32.90 -36.78
N ALA A 116 -11.83 -32.80 -36.12
CA ALA A 116 -12.94 -33.73 -36.30
C ALA A 116 -13.75 -33.47 -37.59
N GLY A 117 -13.41 -32.44 -38.37
CA GLY A 117 -14.14 -32.07 -39.59
C GLY A 117 -15.52 -31.46 -39.33
N LEU A 118 -15.83 -31.07 -38.09
CA LEU A 118 -17.12 -30.49 -37.70
C LEU A 118 -17.25 -29.02 -38.10
N GLN A 119 -16.17 -28.38 -38.51
CA GLN A 119 -16.15 -27.00 -38.98
C GLN A 119 -15.22 -26.83 -40.18
N ASP A 120 -15.58 -25.90 -41.06
CA ASP A 120 -14.72 -25.51 -42.17
C ASP A 120 -13.58 -24.59 -41.73
N GLN A 121 -12.59 -24.40 -42.61
CA GLN A 121 -11.43 -23.58 -42.32
C GLN A 121 -11.80 -22.10 -42.09
N LYS A 122 -12.84 -21.59 -42.75
CA LYS A 122 -13.23 -20.18 -42.66
C LYS A 122 -13.83 -19.89 -41.29
N HIS A 123 -14.77 -20.70 -40.85
CA HIS A 123 -15.41 -20.62 -39.53
C HIS A 123 -14.38 -20.83 -38.42
N TYR A 124 -13.48 -21.79 -38.56
CA TYR A 124 -12.39 -22.00 -37.60
C TYR A 124 -11.52 -20.75 -37.42
N GLN A 125 -11.08 -20.13 -38.52
CA GLN A 125 -10.25 -18.92 -38.47
C GLN A 125 -11.02 -17.72 -37.89
N GLN A 126 -12.32 -17.59 -38.20
CA GLN A 126 -13.17 -16.55 -37.61
C GLN A 126 -13.32 -16.72 -36.09
N SER A 127 -13.60 -17.95 -35.63
CA SER A 127 -13.71 -18.27 -34.20
C SER A 127 -12.42 -18.00 -33.45
N LEU A 128 -11.26 -18.41 -34.00
CA LEU A 128 -9.96 -18.12 -33.40
C LEU A 128 -9.66 -16.62 -33.35
N LYS A 129 -10.04 -15.86 -34.38
CA LYS A 129 -9.90 -14.41 -34.37
C LYS A 129 -10.73 -13.79 -33.25
N ALA A 130 -12.00 -14.17 -33.11
CA ALA A 130 -12.86 -13.66 -32.05
C ALA A 130 -12.32 -13.97 -30.63
N ILE A 131 -11.81 -15.19 -30.42
CA ILE A 131 -11.17 -15.57 -29.14
C ILE A 131 -9.94 -14.72 -28.87
N ARG A 132 -9.10 -14.47 -29.88
CA ARG A 132 -7.90 -13.64 -29.76
C ARG A 132 -8.24 -12.20 -29.45
N ASP A 133 -9.18 -11.61 -30.18
CA ASP A 133 -9.61 -10.22 -29.99
C ASP A 133 -10.18 -10.03 -28.58
N HIS A 134 -10.99 -10.98 -28.10
CA HIS A 134 -11.48 -10.98 -26.72
C HIS A 134 -10.35 -11.14 -25.70
N GLY A 135 -9.36 -12.00 -25.97
CA GLY A 135 -8.18 -12.16 -25.12
C GLY A 135 -7.36 -10.87 -25.01
N THR A 136 -7.12 -10.18 -26.13
CA THR A 136 -6.44 -8.88 -26.16
C THR A 136 -7.21 -7.83 -25.36
N GLN A 137 -8.53 -7.77 -25.51
CA GLN A 137 -9.36 -6.84 -24.75
C GLN A 137 -9.28 -7.09 -23.23
N GLN A 138 -9.29 -8.35 -22.81
CA GLN A 138 -9.15 -8.71 -21.39
C GLN A 138 -7.79 -8.30 -20.82
N VAL A 139 -6.71 -8.43 -21.60
CA VAL A 139 -5.37 -7.96 -21.20
C VAL A 139 -5.35 -6.44 -21.08
N MET A 140 -5.94 -5.72 -22.03
CA MET A 140 -6.01 -4.25 -21.96
C MET A 140 -6.80 -3.78 -20.73
N GLN A 141 -7.97 -4.34 -20.49
CA GLN A 141 -8.79 -4.01 -19.31
C GLN A 141 -8.06 -4.29 -18.00
N SER A 142 -7.31 -5.40 -17.92
CA SER A 142 -6.53 -5.70 -16.72
C SER A 142 -5.41 -4.68 -16.47
N ARG A 143 -4.79 -4.15 -17.52
CA ARG A 143 -3.78 -3.09 -17.42
C ARG A 143 -4.40 -1.76 -17.02
N GLU A 144 -5.49 -1.37 -17.68
CA GLU A 144 -6.23 -0.14 -17.36
C GLU A 144 -6.69 -0.12 -15.90
N LEU A 145 -7.15 -1.25 -15.35
CA LEU A 145 -7.54 -1.34 -13.94
C LEU A 145 -6.37 -1.08 -12.97
N VAL A 146 -5.16 -1.49 -13.34
CA VAL A 146 -3.97 -1.28 -12.54
C VAL A 146 -3.48 0.15 -12.70
N GLU A 147 -3.40 0.65 -13.93
CA GLU A 147 -3.06 2.06 -14.23
C GLU A 147 -3.98 3.03 -13.49
N GLN A 148 -5.29 2.80 -13.53
CA GLN A 148 -6.26 3.65 -12.84
C GLN A 148 -6.07 3.62 -11.31
N PHE A 149 -5.81 2.45 -10.72
CA PHE A 149 -5.51 2.34 -9.29
C PHE A 149 -4.26 3.14 -8.92
N ILE A 150 -3.25 3.14 -9.77
CA ILE A 150 -2.00 3.88 -9.58
C ILE A 150 -2.23 5.38 -9.62
N ASP A 151 -2.91 5.84 -10.67
CA ASP A 151 -3.17 7.27 -10.86
C ASP A 151 -4.02 7.83 -9.72
N ASP A 152 -5.01 7.07 -9.24
CA ASP A 152 -5.93 7.51 -8.19
C ASP A 152 -5.29 7.51 -6.80
N HIS A 153 -4.29 6.66 -6.54
CA HIS A 153 -3.82 6.39 -5.18
C HIS A 153 -2.33 6.61 -4.93
N LEU A 154 -1.52 6.66 -5.98
CA LEU A 154 -0.08 6.85 -5.93
C LEU A 154 0.37 8.00 -6.86
N PRO A 155 -0.18 9.23 -6.69
CA PRO A 155 0.20 10.37 -7.53
C PRO A 155 1.69 10.67 -7.36
N GLY A 156 2.46 10.52 -8.45
CA GLY A 156 3.91 10.68 -8.45
C GLY A 156 4.71 9.38 -8.31
N TRP A 157 4.08 8.20 -8.47
CA TRP A 157 4.83 6.96 -8.58
C TRP A 157 5.78 7.00 -9.79
N HIS A 158 7.08 6.98 -9.51
CA HIS A 158 8.13 6.87 -10.53
C HIS A 158 8.18 5.44 -11.12
N HIS A 159 8.26 5.35 -12.45
CA HIS A 159 8.35 4.14 -13.29
C HIS A 159 9.55 3.20 -13.02
N SER A 160 10.19 3.27 -11.85
CA SER A 160 11.31 2.40 -11.46
C SER A 160 10.87 0.97 -11.16
N LEU A 161 9.58 0.73 -10.91
CA LEU A 161 8.98 -0.60 -10.86
C LEU A 161 8.04 -0.74 -12.05
N ASP A 162 8.18 -1.82 -12.81
CA ASP A 162 7.21 -2.16 -13.86
C ASP A 162 5.85 -2.55 -13.23
N HIS A 163 4.76 -2.46 -13.98
CA HIS A 163 3.40 -2.80 -13.54
C HIS A 163 3.35 -4.20 -12.93
N ASP A 164 4.03 -5.18 -13.55
CA ASP A 164 4.10 -6.55 -13.06
C ASP A 164 4.85 -6.65 -11.72
N GLN A 165 5.86 -5.80 -11.50
CA GLN A 165 6.63 -5.76 -10.25
C GLN A 165 5.82 -5.13 -9.12
N LEU A 166 5.03 -4.10 -9.40
CA LEU A 166 4.13 -3.52 -8.41
C LEU A 166 3.00 -4.49 -8.06
N ILE A 167 2.39 -5.16 -9.04
CA ILE A 167 1.38 -6.19 -8.77
C ILE A 167 1.99 -7.28 -7.88
N SER A 168 3.21 -7.73 -8.18
CA SER A 168 3.94 -8.68 -7.34
C SER A 168 4.18 -8.15 -5.93
N PHE A 169 4.66 -6.92 -5.77
CA PHE A 169 4.96 -6.27 -4.49
C PHE A 169 3.71 -6.07 -3.62
N LEU A 170 2.62 -5.60 -4.21
CA LEU A 170 1.36 -5.36 -3.49
C LEU A 170 0.63 -6.68 -3.16
N SER A 171 0.97 -7.77 -3.85
CA SER A 171 0.40 -9.11 -3.60
C SER A 171 1.22 -9.96 -2.63
N SER A 172 2.43 -9.51 -2.23
CA SER A 172 3.21 -10.18 -1.18
C SER A 172 2.72 -9.76 0.20
N ASP A 173 2.33 -10.75 1.00
CA ASP A 173 1.93 -10.62 2.42
C ASP A 173 3.08 -10.13 3.32
#